data_AF-A0A948B6G5-F1
#
_entry.id   AF-A0A948B6G5-F1
#
_cell.length_a   1.000
_cell.length_b   1.000
_cell.length_c   1.000
_cell.angle_alpha   90.00
_cell.angle_beta   90.00
_cell.angle_gamma   90.00
#
_symmetry.space_group_name_H-M   'P 1'
#
loop_
_entity.id
_entity.type
_entity.pdbx_description
1 polymer ?
#
loop_
_entity_poly.entity_id
_entity_poly.type
_entity_poly.pdbx_seq_one_letter_code
_entity_poly.pdbx_strand_id
1 'polypeptide(L)'
;MNKSIVIALAAVMLMGAGCAGMQTTVRVTNFEECVAAGNPVMESYPRQCRADDQTFVEIIAPDDAQFSEPGAPGSGSEEPGDGGVFPPEINPMKPRCEAAGGTFNECGSACRGAAPGTACITLCVQYCECVSSAQCPDGQACQEFVEGVGVCK
;
A
#
# COMPACT_ATOMS: atom_id res chain seq x y z
N MET A 1 63.77 -43.81 -6.10
CA MET A 1 62.79 -42.87 -5.51
C MET A 1 63.56 -41.89 -4.64
N ASN A 2 63.52 -40.60 -4.99
CA ASN A 2 64.33 -39.54 -4.38
C ASN A 2 63.63 -38.99 -3.14
N LYS A 3 64.32 -39.06 -2.00
CA LYS A 3 63.81 -38.66 -0.67
C LYS A 3 63.29 -37.21 -0.68
N SER A 4 63.86 -36.35 -1.52
CA SER A 4 63.42 -34.96 -1.70
C SER A 4 62.03 -34.81 -2.34
N ILE A 5 61.60 -35.72 -3.23
CA ILE A 5 60.25 -35.67 -3.83
C ILE A 5 59.19 -36.13 -2.83
N VAL A 6 59.50 -37.09 -1.98
CA VAL A 6 58.57 -37.59 -0.95
C VAL A 6 58.27 -36.50 0.08
N ILE A 7 59.28 -35.70 0.46
CA ILE A 7 59.11 -34.59 1.42
C ILE A 7 58.28 -33.46 0.82
N ALA A 8 58.50 -33.11 -0.45
CA ALA A 8 57.74 -32.06 -1.13
C ALA A 8 56.25 -32.41 -1.26
N LEU A 9 55.93 -33.69 -1.58
CA LEU A 9 54.54 -34.14 -1.68
C LEU A 9 53.82 -34.17 -0.33
N ALA A 10 54.51 -34.55 0.75
CA ALA A 10 53.95 -34.54 2.11
C ALA A 10 53.63 -33.11 2.58
N ALA A 11 54.47 -32.12 2.25
CA ALA A 11 54.25 -30.72 2.63
C ALA A 11 53.04 -30.09 1.92
N VAL A 12 52.83 -30.42 0.64
CA VAL A 12 51.69 -29.91 -0.15
C VAL A 12 50.35 -30.48 0.35
N MET A 13 50.31 -31.75 0.79
CA MET A 13 49.10 -32.33 1.38
C MET A 13 48.71 -31.69 2.73
N LEU A 14 49.68 -31.21 3.52
CA LEU A 14 49.42 -30.59 4.83
C LEU A 14 48.85 -29.16 4.73
N MET A 15 49.06 -28.45 3.63
CA MET A 15 48.53 -27.09 3.43
C MET A 15 47.12 -27.03 2.81
N GLY A 16 46.56 -28.17 2.36
CA GLY A 16 45.29 -28.22 1.63
C GLY A 16 44.02 -28.36 2.46
N ALA A 17 44.10 -28.46 3.79
CA ALA A 17 42.96 -28.82 4.66
C ALA A 17 42.42 -27.67 5.54
N GLY A 18 42.63 -26.41 5.14
CA GLY A 18 42.43 -25.23 6.01
C GLY A 18 41.19 -24.37 5.79
N CYS A 19 40.28 -24.70 4.87
CA CYS A 19 39.10 -23.86 4.59
C CYS A 19 37.81 -24.69 4.47
N ALA A 20 37.54 -25.57 5.44
CA ALA A 20 36.17 -26.04 5.64
C ALA A 20 35.39 -24.89 6.28
N GLY A 21 34.72 -24.08 5.46
CA GLY A 21 33.82 -23.02 5.88
C GLY A 21 32.75 -23.58 6.79
N MET A 22 32.94 -23.42 8.10
CA MET A 22 31.96 -23.69 9.13
C MET A 22 30.84 -22.65 8.95
N GLN A 23 29.81 -23.02 8.18
CA GLN A 23 28.59 -22.21 8.08
C GLN A 23 27.83 -22.37 9.40
N THR A 24 28.15 -21.52 10.36
CA THR A 24 27.31 -21.30 11.54
C THR A 24 26.00 -20.70 11.02
N THR A 25 24.94 -21.50 10.97
CA THR A 25 23.59 -21.01 10.70
C THR A 25 23.18 -20.11 11.85
N VAL A 26 23.39 -18.80 11.71
CA VAL A 26 22.91 -17.81 12.66
C VAL A 26 21.39 -17.85 12.58
N ARG A 27 20.77 -18.45 13.60
CA ARG A 27 19.31 -18.53 13.69
C ARG A 27 18.78 -17.15 14.04
N VAL A 28 18.30 -16.43 13.04
CA VAL A 28 17.66 -15.12 13.19
C VAL A 28 16.28 -15.31 13.83
N THR A 29 15.98 -14.51 14.86
CA THR A 29 14.69 -14.57 15.59
C THR A 29 13.93 -13.26 15.62
N ASN A 30 14.56 -12.15 15.23
CA ASN A 30 13.97 -10.82 15.22
C ASN A 30 14.52 -9.95 14.07
N PHE A 31 13.94 -8.76 13.88
CA PHE A 31 14.31 -7.84 12.82
C PHE A 31 15.75 -7.34 12.97
N GLU A 32 16.18 -7.00 14.19
CA GLU A 32 17.51 -6.47 14.48
C GLU A 32 18.61 -7.49 14.13
N GLU A 33 18.40 -8.76 14.50
CA GLU A 33 19.28 -9.87 14.13
C GLU A 33 19.32 -10.10 12.62
N CYS A 34 18.17 -9.97 11.94
CA CYS A 34 18.08 -10.13 10.49
C CYS A 34 18.95 -9.09 9.77
N VAL A 35 18.86 -7.82 10.18
CA VAL A 35 19.65 -6.72 9.63
C VAL A 35 21.14 -6.87 9.99
N ALA A 36 21.44 -7.23 11.23
CA ALA A 36 22.82 -7.46 11.68
C ALA A 36 23.50 -8.61 10.92
N ALA A 37 22.73 -9.61 10.48
CA ALA A 37 23.20 -10.70 9.62
C ALA A 37 23.37 -10.30 8.15
N GLY A 38 23.05 -9.05 7.76
CA GLY A 38 23.23 -8.53 6.41
C GLY A 38 22.15 -8.94 5.41
N ASN A 39 20.98 -9.39 5.90
CA ASN A 39 19.86 -9.77 5.05
C ASN A 39 19.18 -8.54 4.41
N PRO A 40 18.50 -8.72 3.26
CA PRO A 40 17.80 -7.62 2.58
C PRO A 40 16.63 -7.08 3.41
N VAL A 41 16.58 -5.75 3.54
CA VAL A 41 15.46 -5.00 4.12
C VAL A 41 14.61 -4.42 3.00
N MET A 42 13.31 -4.61 3.06
CA MET A 42 12.34 -4.07 2.12
C MET A 42 12.00 -2.61 2.45
N GLU A 43 11.76 -1.82 1.41
CA GLU A 43 11.27 -0.44 1.51
C GLU A 43 9.76 -0.41 1.84
N SER A 44 9.39 -0.90 3.02
CA SER A 44 8.03 -0.82 3.58
C SER A 44 8.04 -0.09 4.93
N TYR A 45 6.87 0.39 5.38
CA TYR A 45 6.68 0.89 6.74
C TYR A 45 5.50 0.16 7.41
N PRO A 46 5.72 -0.58 8.51
CA PRO A 46 7.01 -0.86 9.16
C PRO A 46 8.03 -1.57 8.25
N ARG A 47 9.32 -1.43 8.56
CA ARG A 47 10.38 -2.09 7.78
C ARG A 47 10.30 -3.60 7.93
N GLN A 48 10.67 -4.33 6.88
CA GLN A 48 10.65 -5.79 6.86
C GLN A 48 12.02 -6.31 6.41
N CYS A 49 12.56 -7.31 7.09
CA CYS A 49 13.82 -7.96 6.73
C CYS A 49 13.59 -9.44 6.41
N ARG A 50 14.17 -9.93 5.30
CA ARG A 50 13.97 -11.29 4.82
C ARG A 50 15.22 -12.14 5.00
N ALA A 51 15.15 -13.18 5.81
CA ALA A 51 16.20 -14.20 5.94
C ALA A 51 15.64 -15.56 5.53
N ASP A 52 16.25 -16.18 4.51
CA ASP A 52 15.78 -17.43 3.91
C ASP A 52 14.28 -17.34 3.50
N ASP A 53 13.45 -18.22 4.09
CA ASP A 53 12.00 -18.29 3.90
C ASP A 53 11.20 -17.57 4.99
N GLN A 54 11.86 -16.78 5.84
CA GLN A 54 11.23 -16.04 6.93
C GLN A 54 11.33 -14.52 6.72
N THR A 55 10.28 -13.81 7.16
CA THR A 55 10.23 -12.35 7.16
C THR A 55 10.05 -11.86 8.59
N PHE A 56 10.89 -10.91 9.00
CA PHE A 56 10.87 -10.27 10.31
C PHE A 56 10.42 -8.83 10.14
N VAL A 57 9.42 -8.39 10.89
CA VAL A 57 8.85 -7.03 10.83
C VAL A 57 9.38 -6.21 12.01
N GLU A 58 9.78 -4.97 11.76
CA GLU A 58 10.16 -4.02 12.80
C GLU A 58 8.95 -3.69 13.71
N ILE A 59 9.13 -3.81 15.03
CA ILE A 59 8.10 -3.46 16.01
C ILE A 59 8.23 -1.96 16.31
N ILE A 60 7.27 -1.17 15.83
CA ILE A 60 7.18 0.27 16.09
C ILE A 60 6.18 0.50 17.21
N ALA A 61 6.54 1.28 18.23
CA ALA A 61 5.62 1.64 19.30
C ALA A 61 4.47 2.51 18.71
N PRO A 62 3.23 2.34 19.18
CA PRO A 62 2.09 3.12 18.70
C PRO A 62 2.27 4.65 18.89
N ASP A 63 3.12 5.06 19.83
CA ASP A 63 3.40 6.47 20.12
C ASP A 63 4.29 7.14 19.03
N ASP A 64 5.00 6.33 18.24
CA ASP A 64 5.87 6.76 17.13
C ASP A 64 5.19 6.62 15.77
N ALA A 65 4.01 5.99 15.71
CA ALA A 65 3.11 6.05 14.56
C ALA A 65 2.42 7.42 14.54
N GLN A 66 3.22 8.49 14.43
CA GLN A 66 2.74 9.82 14.13
C GLN A 66 2.22 9.80 12.69
N PHE A 67 0.98 9.34 12.54
CA PHE A 67 0.07 9.91 11.57
C PHE A 67 -0.04 11.40 11.90
N SER A 68 0.93 12.19 11.44
CA SER A 68 0.66 13.59 11.15
C SER A 68 -0.30 13.59 9.99
N GLU A 69 -1.58 13.34 10.27
CA GLU A 69 -2.66 13.67 9.37
C GLU A 69 -2.42 15.11 8.91
N PRO A 70 -2.29 15.36 7.60
CA PRO A 70 -2.24 16.71 7.08
C PRO A 70 -3.50 17.42 7.58
N GLY A 71 -3.34 18.34 8.52
CA GLY A 71 -4.40 18.90 9.34
C GLY A 71 -5.64 19.26 8.52
N ALA A 72 -6.66 18.42 8.63
CA ALA A 72 -8.01 18.83 8.31
C ALA A 72 -8.38 19.95 9.31
N PRO A 73 -8.81 21.13 8.86
CA PRO A 73 -9.28 22.15 9.77
C PRO A 73 -10.53 21.61 10.49
N GLY A 74 -10.36 21.38 11.79
CA GLY A 74 -11.41 20.87 12.66
C GLY A 74 -12.62 21.80 12.70
N SER A 75 -13.81 21.19 12.69
CA SER A 75 -15.00 21.82 13.22
C SER A 75 -15.76 20.81 14.09
N GLY A 76 -15.64 21.01 15.41
CA GLY A 76 -16.80 21.00 16.30
C GLY A 76 -17.30 19.65 16.84
N SER A 77 -17.11 19.51 18.15
CA SER A 77 -17.89 18.71 19.11
C SER A 77 -17.89 17.20 18.93
N GLU A 78 -16.88 16.58 19.54
CA GLU A 78 -16.91 15.19 19.99
C GLU A 78 -18.02 15.02 21.04
N GLU A 79 -19.10 14.33 20.69
CA GLU A 79 -20.02 13.75 21.66
C GLU A 79 -19.49 12.39 22.16
N PRO A 80 -19.58 12.06 23.45
CA PRO A 80 -19.07 10.80 23.98
C PRO A 80 -20.04 9.64 23.77
N GLY A 81 -19.61 8.68 22.96
CA GLY A 81 -19.79 7.24 23.19
C GLY A 81 -21.19 6.65 23.02
N ASP A 82 -21.39 5.96 21.90
CA ASP A 82 -22.09 4.69 21.90
C ASP A 82 -21.33 3.74 20.97
N GLY A 83 -21.21 2.46 21.37
CA GLY A 83 -20.51 1.41 20.62
C GLY A 83 -21.28 1.00 19.38
N GLY A 84 -21.62 1.97 18.53
CA GLY A 84 -22.42 1.82 17.35
C GLY A 84 -21.73 0.90 16.36
N VAL A 85 -22.46 -0.15 15.96
CA VAL A 85 -22.34 -0.73 14.63
C VAL A 85 -22.24 0.45 13.66
N PHE A 86 -21.09 0.68 13.04
CA PHE A 86 -20.94 1.74 12.03
C PHE A 86 -22.07 1.51 11.01
N PRO A 87 -23.09 2.39 10.93
CA PRO A 87 -24.08 2.28 9.89
C PRO A 87 -23.33 2.32 8.56
N PRO A 88 -23.75 1.54 7.54
CA PRO A 88 -23.09 1.55 6.25
C PRO A 88 -22.91 3.00 5.84
N GLU A 89 -21.65 3.38 5.68
CA GLU A 89 -21.15 4.71 5.39
C GLU A 89 -22.13 5.44 4.47
N ILE A 90 -22.95 6.32 5.04
CA ILE A 90 -23.97 7.05 4.30
C ILE A 90 -23.19 8.00 3.41
N ASN A 91 -22.90 7.60 2.17
CA ASN A 91 -22.27 8.50 1.23
C ASN A 91 -23.16 9.74 1.12
N PRO A 92 -22.71 10.91 1.61
CA PRO A 92 -23.54 12.10 1.65
C PRO A 92 -23.88 12.60 0.24
N MET A 93 -23.21 12.08 -0.79
CA MET A 93 -23.41 12.46 -2.18
C MET A 93 -24.74 11.96 -2.77
N LYS A 94 -25.21 10.77 -2.39
CA LYS A 94 -26.47 10.20 -2.91
C LYS A 94 -27.69 11.08 -2.59
N PRO A 95 -28.00 11.38 -1.32
CA PRO A 95 -29.16 12.20 -1.00
C PRO A 95 -29.01 13.62 -1.55
N ARG A 96 -27.80 14.18 -1.63
CA ARG A 96 -27.57 15.51 -2.21
C ARG A 96 -27.81 15.54 -3.73
N CYS A 97 -27.37 14.52 -4.45
CA CYS A 97 -27.59 14.38 -5.87
C CYS A 97 -29.09 14.25 -6.20
N GLU A 98 -29.77 13.34 -5.50
CA GLU A 98 -31.20 13.09 -5.69
C GLU A 98 -32.03 14.32 -5.31
N ALA A 99 -31.68 15.03 -4.22
CA ALA A 99 -32.35 16.27 -3.82
C ALA A 99 -32.19 17.41 -4.82
N ALA A 100 -31.06 17.48 -5.53
CA ALA A 100 -30.85 18.44 -6.62
C ALA A 100 -31.62 18.05 -7.89
N GLY A 101 -32.15 16.84 -7.99
CA GLY A 101 -32.81 16.33 -9.20
C GLY A 101 -31.85 15.69 -10.21
N GLY A 102 -30.63 15.36 -9.79
CA GLY A 102 -29.69 14.53 -10.54
C GLY A 102 -29.96 13.03 -10.36
N THR A 103 -29.22 12.20 -11.11
CA THR A 103 -29.28 10.72 -11.00
C THR A 103 -27.98 10.21 -10.40
N PHE A 104 -28.07 9.62 -9.20
CA PHE A 104 -26.89 9.10 -8.52
C PHE A 104 -26.47 7.74 -9.09
N ASN A 105 -25.17 7.60 -9.38
CA ASN A 105 -24.57 6.36 -9.83
C ASN A 105 -23.58 5.85 -8.78
N GLU A 106 -23.87 4.66 -8.24
CA GLU A 106 -23.04 4.01 -7.20
C GLU A 106 -21.74 3.43 -7.76
N CYS A 107 -21.72 3.07 -9.03
CA CYS A 107 -20.53 2.56 -9.70
C CYS A 107 -20.59 2.93 -11.18
N GLY A 108 -19.97 4.04 -11.54
CA GLY A 108 -19.67 4.32 -12.94
C GLY A 108 -18.17 4.32 -13.22
N SER A 109 -17.83 4.24 -14.50
CA SER A 109 -16.44 4.18 -14.96
C SER A 109 -15.73 5.51 -14.72
N ALA A 110 -14.53 5.46 -14.11
CA ALA A 110 -13.64 6.62 -13.98
C ALA A 110 -13.26 7.26 -15.33
N CYS A 111 -13.48 6.55 -16.44
CA CYS A 111 -13.17 7.00 -17.79
C CYS A 111 -14.36 7.55 -18.57
N ARG A 112 -15.39 8.07 -17.89
CA ARG A 112 -16.50 8.70 -18.62
C ARG A 112 -15.95 9.82 -19.52
N GLY A 113 -16.30 9.79 -20.81
CA GLY A 113 -15.80 10.75 -21.79
C GLY A 113 -14.42 10.44 -22.38
N ALA A 114 -13.79 9.33 -22.02
CA ALA A 114 -12.56 8.88 -22.67
C ALA A 114 -12.79 8.53 -24.15
N ALA A 115 -11.75 8.70 -24.97
CA ALA A 115 -11.82 8.37 -26.40
C ALA A 115 -12.15 6.88 -26.61
N PRO A 116 -12.86 6.52 -27.70
CA PRO A 116 -13.11 5.12 -28.03
C PRO A 116 -11.82 4.30 -28.07
N GLY A 117 -11.83 3.12 -27.42
CA GLY A 117 -10.65 2.25 -27.33
C GLY A 117 -9.71 2.55 -26.16
N THR A 118 -10.02 3.54 -25.31
CA THR A 118 -9.27 3.77 -24.08
C THR A 118 -9.49 2.59 -23.12
N ALA A 119 -8.39 1.96 -22.70
CA ALA A 119 -8.43 0.94 -21.66
C ALA A 119 -8.73 1.60 -20.31
N CYS A 120 -9.78 1.14 -19.65
CA CYS A 120 -10.25 1.71 -18.41
C CYS A 120 -10.24 0.68 -17.31
N ILE A 121 -9.63 1.04 -16.20
CA ILE A 121 -9.70 0.23 -14.99
C ILE A 121 -11.15 0.23 -14.50
N THR A 122 -11.63 -0.93 -14.06
CA THR A 122 -12.96 -1.10 -13.47
C THR A 122 -12.96 -0.53 -12.06
N LEU A 123 -12.69 0.76 -11.94
CA LEU A 123 -12.81 1.49 -10.68
C LEU A 123 -14.22 2.08 -10.62
N CYS A 124 -15.02 1.59 -9.68
CA CYS A 124 -16.30 2.18 -9.35
C CYS A 124 -16.08 3.57 -8.76
N VAL A 125 -16.46 4.60 -9.48
CA VAL A 125 -16.50 5.97 -8.97
C VAL A 125 -17.96 6.37 -8.82
N GLN A 126 -18.30 6.86 -7.63
CA GLN A 126 -19.63 7.38 -7.33
C GLN A 126 -19.75 8.80 -7.88
N TYR A 127 -20.79 9.08 -8.67
CA TYR A 127 -21.01 10.42 -9.23
C TYR A 127 -22.50 10.74 -9.43
N CYS A 128 -22.78 12.02 -9.63
CA CYS A 128 -24.13 12.54 -9.90
C CYS A 128 -24.26 12.91 -11.37
N GLU A 129 -25.23 12.32 -12.06
CA GLU A 129 -25.56 12.65 -13.45
C GLU A 129 -26.54 13.81 -13.54
N CYS A 130 -26.40 14.59 -14.60
CA CYS A 130 -27.16 15.81 -14.83
C CYS A 130 -27.37 16.05 -16.33
N VAL A 131 -28.45 16.73 -16.68
CA VAL A 131 -28.67 17.32 -18.02
C VAL A 131 -28.50 18.84 -18.01
N SER A 132 -28.52 19.46 -16.82
CA SER A 132 -28.22 20.87 -16.61
C SER A 132 -27.62 21.10 -15.22
N SER A 133 -26.91 22.22 -15.02
CA SER A 133 -26.29 22.54 -13.72
C SER A 133 -27.30 22.74 -12.59
N ALA A 134 -28.59 22.92 -12.88
CA ALA A 134 -29.63 22.98 -11.85
C ALA A 134 -29.83 21.64 -11.12
N GLN A 135 -29.35 20.53 -11.70
CA GLN A 135 -29.45 19.19 -11.12
C GLN A 135 -28.24 18.78 -10.29
N CYS A 136 -27.32 19.73 -10.07
CA CYS A 136 -26.12 19.48 -9.30
C CYS A 136 -26.23 20.06 -7.89
N PRO A 137 -25.62 19.38 -6.89
CA PRO A 137 -25.47 19.94 -5.55
C PRO A 137 -24.81 21.33 -5.55
N ASP A 138 -25.05 22.11 -4.50
CA ASP A 138 -24.51 23.46 -4.36
C ASP A 138 -23.00 23.51 -4.63
N GLY A 139 -22.60 24.44 -5.49
CA GLY A 139 -21.20 24.67 -5.87
C GLY A 139 -20.68 23.79 -7.01
N GLN A 140 -21.49 22.88 -7.54
CA GLN A 140 -21.13 22.03 -8.69
C GLN A 140 -21.81 22.49 -9.99
N ALA A 141 -21.15 22.22 -11.11
CA ALA A 141 -21.71 22.45 -12.45
C ALA A 141 -21.81 21.14 -13.23
N CYS A 142 -22.77 21.06 -14.14
CA CYS A 142 -22.92 19.91 -15.01
C CYS A 142 -21.89 19.98 -16.15
N GLN A 143 -20.96 19.02 -16.18
CA GLN A 143 -19.82 18.98 -17.11
C GLN A 143 -19.70 17.60 -17.75
N GLU A 144 -18.78 17.41 -18.70
CA GLU A 144 -18.45 16.08 -19.29
C GLU A 144 -19.63 15.33 -19.90
N PHE A 145 -20.35 16.00 -20.81
CA PHE A 145 -21.50 15.42 -21.48
C PHE A 145 -21.12 14.28 -22.44
N VAL A 146 -21.72 13.11 -22.22
CA VAL A 146 -21.71 11.98 -23.14
C VAL A 146 -23.15 11.69 -23.50
N GLU A 147 -23.49 11.80 -24.79
CA GLU A 147 -24.86 11.58 -25.29
C GLU A 147 -25.94 12.42 -24.59
N GLY A 148 -25.59 13.66 -24.19
CA GLY A 148 -26.51 14.59 -23.54
C GLY A 148 -26.62 14.44 -22.02
N VAL A 149 -25.85 13.53 -21.41
CA VAL A 149 -25.79 13.35 -19.96
C VAL A 149 -24.40 13.73 -19.45
N GLY A 150 -24.33 14.69 -18.53
CA GLY A 150 -23.11 15.14 -17.87
C GLY A 150 -22.93 14.55 -16.47
N VAL A 151 -21.86 14.96 -15.79
CA VAL A 151 -21.51 14.69 -14.40
C VAL A 151 -21.41 16.02 -13.64
N CYS A 152 -21.90 16.06 -12.41
CA CYS A 152 -21.67 17.20 -11.52
C CYS A 152 -20.24 17.20 -11.00
N LYS A 153 -19.52 18.30 -11.25
CA LYS A 153 -18.15 18.56 -10.77
C LYS A 153 -18.05 19.93 -10.13
#